data_AF-A0AA43D2H5-F1
#
_entry.id   AF-A0AA43D2H5-F1
#
_cell.length_a   1.000
_cell.length_b   1.000
_cell.length_c   1.000
_cell.angle_alpha   90.00
_cell.angle_beta   90.00
_cell.angle_gamma   90.00
#
_symmetry.space_group_name_H-M   'P 1'
#
loop_
_entity.id
_entity.type
_entity.pdbx_description
1 polymer ?
#
loop_
_entity_poly.entity_id
_entity_poly.type
_entity_poly.pdbx_seq_one_letter_code
_entity_poly.pdbx_strand_id
1 'polypeptide(L)'
;MAHNTSLGQAAGISEEQVNVIGTDEYMESPHLNAREKAAVLWAEHVAKNTARSRDDVFEIVRKEFNEAEIIDLTLICCYFNMFNRITDSLKMPIEIQAEVDKIKTSVSLDPAKVKTYLATVVEKWPASFPAPNPD
;
A
#
# COMPACT_ATOMS: atom_id res chain seq x y z
N MET A 1 8.63 2.51 4.76
CA MET A 1 8.23 1.21 4.17
C MET A 1 8.62 1.17 2.71
N ALA A 2 9.64 0.40 2.35
CA ALA A 2 10.14 0.32 0.97
C ALA A 2 9.21 -0.47 0.01
N HIS A 3 8.25 -1.23 0.54
CA HIS A 3 7.36 -2.11 -0.25
C HIS A 3 6.38 -1.36 -1.17
N ASN A 4 5.89 -0.20 -0.75
CA ASN A 4 4.82 0.50 -1.49
C ASN A 4 5.36 1.23 -2.72
N THR A 5 6.65 1.56 -2.75
CA THR A 5 7.30 2.16 -3.92
C THR A 5 7.29 1.18 -5.10
N SER A 6 7.71 -0.07 -4.86
CA SER A 6 7.71 -1.12 -5.88
C SER A 6 6.30 -1.43 -6.39
N LEU A 7 5.30 -1.44 -5.49
CA LEU A 7 3.89 -1.60 -5.88
C LEU A 7 3.36 -0.41 -6.69
N GLY A 8 3.72 0.81 -6.31
CA GLY A 8 3.36 2.03 -7.05
C GLY A 8 3.95 2.02 -8.47
N GLN A 9 5.23 1.66 -8.60
CA GLN A 9 5.88 1.49 -9.91
C GLN A 9 5.18 0.43 -10.76
N ALA A 10 4.82 -0.72 -10.17
CA ALA A 10 4.06 -1.75 -10.86
C ALA A 10 2.66 -1.28 -11.29
N ALA A 11 2.07 -0.31 -10.58
CA ALA A 11 0.81 0.33 -10.92
C ALA A 11 0.95 1.50 -11.92
N GLY A 12 2.17 1.83 -12.34
CA GLY A 12 2.45 2.87 -13.34
C GLY A 12 2.89 4.23 -12.78
N ILE A 13 3.17 4.33 -11.47
CA ILE A 13 3.75 5.55 -10.88
C ILE A 13 5.22 5.65 -11.31
N SER A 14 5.60 6.78 -11.93
CA SER A 14 6.98 6.98 -12.40
C SER A 14 7.97 7.21 -11.25
N GLU A 15 9.26 7.06 -11.52
CA GLU A 15 10.30 7.34 -10.53
C GLU A 15 10.32 8.83 -10.13
N GLU A 16 10.08 9.73 -11.08
CA GLU A 16 9.95 11.16 -10.82
C GLU A 16 8.76 11.47 -9.90
N GLN A 17 7.62 10.80 -10.12
CA GLN A 17 6.46 10.92 -9.24
C GLN A 17 6.79 10.45 -7.82
N VAL A 18 7.40 9.26 -7.68
CA VAL A 18 7.82 8.73 -6.38
C VAL A 18 8.76 9.72 -5.66
N ASN A 19 9.75 10.25 -6.36
CA ASN A 19 10.73 11.15 -5.78
C ASN A 19 10.06 12.44 -5.28
N VAL A 20 9.16 13.01 -6.07
CA VAL A 20 8.42 14.23 -5.72
C VAL A 20 7.49 14.02 -4.53
N ILE A 21 6.77 12.89 -4.47
CA ILE A 21 5.84 12.59 -3.36
C ILE A 21 6.56 12.55 -2.01
N GLY A 22 7.86 12.21 -2.00
CA GLY A 22 8.68 12.18 -0.80
C GLY A 22 9.19 13.53 -0.30
N THR A 23 8.90 14.63 -0.99
CA THR A 23 9.35 15.99 -0.61
C THR A 23 8.18 16.86 -0.14
N ASP A 24 8.47 17.97 0.52
CA ASP A 24 7.45 18.98 0.88
C ASP A 24 7.05 19.87 -0.32
N GLU A 25 7.60 19.63 -1.50
CA GLU A 25 7.43 20.46 -2.71
C GLU A 25 6.46 19.85 -3.73
N TYR A 26 5.80 18.72 -3.41
CA TYR A 26 4.94 17.99 -4.34
C TYR A 26 3.80 18.83 -4.95
N MET A 27 3.32 19.83 -4.22
CA MET A 27 2.27 20.75 -4.68
C MET A 27 2.71 21.61 -5.88
N GLU A 28 3.99 21.93 -5.97
CA GLU A 28 4.55 22.75 -7.06
C GLU A 28 5.08 21.91 -8.23
N SER A 29 5.21 20.60 -8.03
CA SER A 29 5.81 19.71 -9.02
C SER A 29 5.00 19.62 -10.31
N PRO A 30 5.65 19.65 -11.49
CA PRO A 30 4.99 19.38 -12.77
C PRO A 30 4.75 17.88 -13.00
N HIS A 31 5.32 17.00 -12.17
CA HIS A 31 5.22 15.54 -12.31
C HIS A 31 3.92 14.96 -11.77
N LEU A 32 3.14 15.75 -11.01
CA LEU A 32 1.85 15.36 -10.48
C LEU A 32 0.74 16.25 -11.07
N ASN A 33 -0.35 15.63 -11.48
CA ASN A 33 -1.56 16.37 -11.86
C ASN A 33 -2.32 16.88 -10.61
N ALA A 34 -3.36 17.69 -10.82
CA ALA A 34 -4.12 18.31 -9.72
C ALA A 34 -4.73 17.26 -8.76
N ARG A 35 -5.30 16.19 -9.32
CA ARG A 35 -5.91 15.09 -8.57
C ARG A 35 -4.87 14.29 -7.77
N GLU A 36 -3.71 14.03 -8.34
CA GLU A 36 -2.60 13.36 -7.64
C GLU A 36 -2.06 14.23 -6.49
N LYS A 37 -1.88 15.54 -6.70
CA LYS A 37 -1.48 16.48 -5.65
C LYS A 37 -2.49 16.52 -4.50
N ALA A 38 -3.78 16.58 -4.82
CA ALA A 38 -4.84 16.52 -3.83
C ALA A 38 -4.83 15.20 -3.03
N ALA A 39 -4.52 14.07 -3.67
CA ALA A 39 -4.40 12.79 -2.97
C ALA A 39 -3.23 12.78 -1.96
N VAL A 40 -2.06 13.26 -2.37
CA VAL A 40 -0.87 13.36 -1.50
C VAL A 40 -1.14 14.31 -0.33
N LEU A 41 -1.74 15.46 -0.60
CA LEU A 41 -2.13 16.44 0.42
C LEU A 41 -3.09 15.83 1.45
N TRP A 42 -4.12 15.13 0.99
CA TRP A 42 -5.05 14.45 1.90
C TRP A 42 -4.34 13.39 2.74
N ALA A 43 -3.52 12.55 2.10
CA ALA A 43 -2.79 11.49 2.79
C ALA A 43 -1.87 12.05 3.89
N GLU A 44 -1.19 13.15 3.63
CA GLU A 44 -0.35 13.85 4.61
C GLU A 44 -1.15 14.31 5.83
N HIS A 45 -2.28 14.99 5.62
CA HIS A 45 -3.11 15.51 6.69
C HIS A 45 -3.82 14.40 7.50
N VAL A 46 -4.23 13.31 6.84
CA VAL A 46 -4.79 12.13 7.53
C VAL A 46 -3.70 11.41 8.34
N ALA A 47 -2.49 11.23 7.80
CA ALA A 47 -1.37 10.63 8.51
C ALA A 47 -0.93 11.42 9.74
N LYS A 48 -0.87 12.76 9.63
CA LYS A 48 -0.57 13.66 10.75
C LYS A 48 -1.77 13.90 11.68
N ASN A 49 -2.94 13.32 11.38
CA ASN A 49 -4.19 13.51 12.12
C ASN A 49 -4.60 14.99 12.29
N THR A 50 -4.40 15.80 11.24
CA THR A 50 -4.75 17.23 11.22
C THR A 50 -5.93 17.55 10.31
N ALA A 51 -6.39 16.59 9.50
CA ALA A 51 -7.48 16.76 8.54
C ALA A 51 -8.77 17.33 9.17
N ARG A 52 -9.10 16.94 10.41
CA ARG A 52 -10.30 17.41 11.12
C ARG A 52 -10.39 18.94 11.25
N SER A 53 -9.26 19.63 11.34
CA SER A 53 -9.21 21.08 11.53
C SER A 53 -8.82 21.84 10.25
N ARG A 54 -8.83 21.18 9.10
CA ARG A 54 -8.38 21.73 7.82
C ARG A 54 -9.47 21.62 6.76
N ASP A 55 -10.54 22.38 6.96
CA ASP A 55 -11.63 22.49 5.97
C ASP A 55 -11.11 23.00 4.63
N ASP A 56 -10.12 23.89 4.64
CA ASP A 56 -9.45 24.38 3.44
C ASP A 56 -8.78 23.25 2.62
N VAL A 57 -8.21 22.26 3.29
CA VAL A 57 -7.64 21.06 2.64
C VAL A 57 -8.75 20.19 2.08
N PHE A 58 -9.81 19.95 2.86
CA PHE A 58 -10.96 19.18 2.38
C PHE A 58 -11.60 19.81 1.13
N GLU A 59 -11.68 21.14 1.09
CA GLU A 59 -12.18 21.90 -0.06
C GLU A 59 -11.25 21.82 -1.30
N ILE A 60 -9.95 21.62 -1.12
CA ILE A 60 -9.05 21.32 -2.25
C ILE A 60 -9.32 19.91 -2.78
N VAL A 61 -9.42 18.92 -1.88
CA VAL A 61 -9.60 17.51 -2.24
C VAL A 61 -10.93 17.28 -2.94
N ARG A 62 -12.02 17.89 -2.46
CA ARG A 62 -13.36 17.73 -3.06
C ARG A 62 -13.51 18.30 -4.47
N LYS A 63 -12.58 19.17 -4.92
CA LYS A 63 -12.57 19.65 -6.31
C LYS A 63 -12.15 18.56 -7.27
N GLU A 64 -11.29 17.66 -6.79
CA GLU A 64 -10.69 16.60 -7.60
C GLU A 64 -11.38 15.27 -7.38
N PHE A 65 -11.98 15.01 -6.20
CA PHE A 65 -12.60 13.74 -5.81
C PHE A 65 -14.07 13.91 -5.40
N ASN A 66 -14.90 12.93 -5.78
CA ASN A 66 -16.27 12.85 -5.27
C ASN A 66 -16.34 12.22 -3.86
N GLU A 67 -17.50 12.26 -3.20
CA GLU A 67 -17.65 11.79 -1.81
C GLU A 67 -17.24 10.32 -1.61
N ALA A 68 -17.62 9.43 -2.53
CA ALA A 68 -17.25 8.02 -2.44
C ALA A 68 -15.74 7.83 -2.60
N GLU A 69 -15.12 8.56 -3.53
CA GLU A 69 -13.67 8.48 -3.73
C GLU A 69 -12.89 9.06 -2.54
N ILE A 70 -13.40 10.09 -1.87
CA ILE A 70 -12.78 10.63 -0.65
C ILE A 70 -12.86 9.61 0.49
N ILE A 71 -13.97 8.88 0.61
CA ILE A 71 -14.10 7.79 1.57
C ILE A 71 -13.04 6.72 1.29
N ASP A 72 -12.96 6.25 0.04
CA ASP A 72 -11.98 5.23 -0.37
C ASP A 72 -10.54 5.68 -0.12
N LEU A 73 -10.21 6.91 -0.53
CA LEU A 73 -8.90 7.52 -0.30
C LEU A 73 -8.56 7.57 1.20
N THR A 74 -9.53 7.95 2.04
CA THR A 74 -9.36 8.03 3.49
C THR A 74 -9.15 6.65 4.11
N LEU A 75 -9.92 5.65 3.68
CA LEU A 75 -9.80 4.28 4.17
C LEU A 75 -8.42 3.69 3.86
N ILE A 76 -7.88 3.93 2.65
CA ILE A 76 -6.53 3.51 2.27
C ILE A 76 -5.48 4.17 3.18
N CYS A 77 -5.60 5.49 3.41
CA CYS A 77 -4.70 6.20 4.32
C CYS A 77 -4.77 5.62 5.76
N CYS A 78 -5.97 5.38 6.28
CA CYS A 78 -6.19 4.79 7.60
C CYS A 78 -5.56 3.39 7.71
N TYR A 79 -5.72 2.55 6.68
CA TYR A 79 -5.13 1.22 6.63
C TYR A 79 -3.61 1.28 6.76
N PHE A 80 -2.94 2.10 5.94
CA PHE A 80 -1.48 2.23 6.02
C PHE A 80 -1.01 2.86 7.33
N ASN A 81 -1.74 3.85 7.87
CA ASN A 81 -1.41 4.44 9.17
C ASN A 81 -1.52 3.44 10.31
N MET A 82 -2.50 2.55 10.28
CA MET A 82 -2.61 1.43 11.23
C MET A 82 -1.41 0.49 11.11
N PHE A 83 -1.07 0.08 9.88
CA PHE A 83 0.08 -0.82 9.66
C PHE A 83 1.40 -0.20 10.10
N ASN A 84 1.66 1.07 9.76
CA ASN A 84 2.86 1.79 10.22
C ASN A 84 2.98 1.72 11.75
N ARG A 85 1.89 1.98 12.49
CA ARG A 85 1.90 1.91 13.95
C ARG A 85 2.20 0.52 14.49
N ILE A 86 1.64 -0.54 13.87
CA ILE A 86 1.91 -1.92 14.26
C ILE A 86 3.38 -2.25 14.03
N THR A 87 3.90 -2.00 12.83
CA THR A 87 5.28 -2.35 12.48
C THR A 87 6.29 -1.58 13.32
N ASP A 88 6.04 -0.29 13.57
CA ASP A 88 6.92 0.55 14.36
C ASP A 88 6.89 0.17 15.85
N SER A 89 5.71 -0.07 16.42
CA SER A 89 5.56 -0.45 17.83
C SER A 89 6.21 -1.80 18.14
N LEU A 90 6.12 -2.74 17.19
CA LEU A 90 6.73 -4.06 17.31
C LEU A 90 8.20 -4.09 16.87
N LYS A 91 8.75 -2.95 16.43
CA LYS A 91 10.13 -2.81 15.92
C LYS A 91 10.45 -3.87 14.87
N MET A 92 9.50 -4.13 13.96
CA MET A 92 9.73 -5.11 12.92
C MET A 92 10.95 -4.70 12.09
N PRO A 93 11.89 -5.61 11.83
CA PRO A 93 13.05 -5.29 11.02
C PRO A 93 12.61 -4.94 9.60
N ILE A 94 13.29 -3.97 9.00
CA ILE A 94 13.11 -3.66 7.58
C ILE A 94 13.58 -4.88 6.78
N GLU A 95 12.73 -5.41 5.91
CA GLU A 95 13.10 -6.50 5.03
C GLU A 95 14.25 -6.07 4.11
N ILE A 96 15.18 -6.98 3.83
CA ILE A 96 16.29 -6.71 2.92
C ILE A 96 15.69 -6.42 1.55
N GLN A 97 15.99 -5.26 0.96
CA GLN A 97 15.38 -4.79 -0.31
C GLN A 97 15.44 -5.85 -1.43
N ALA A 98 16.53 -6.62 -1.49
CA ALA A 98 16.68 -7.72 -2.44
C ALA A 98 15.61 -8.82 -2.32
N GLU A 99 15.00 -9.01 -1.15
CA GLU A 99 13.86 -9.90 -0.94
C GLU A 99 12.54 -9.24 -1.36
N VAL A 100 12.39 -7.92 -1.13
CA VAL A 100 11.22 -7.14 -1.55
C VAL A 100 11.13 -7.06 -3.08
N ASP A 101 12.26 -6.89 -3.77
CA ASP A 101 12.34 -6.82 -5.23
C ASP A 101 11.95 -8.15 -5.91
N LYS A 102 11.88 -9.26 -5.15
CA LYS A 102 11.35 -10.54 -5.63
C LYS A 102 9.82 -10.54 -5.67
N ILE A 103 9.15 -9.64 -4.95
CA ILE A 103 7.70 -9.44 -4.98
C ILE A 103 7.35 -8.73 -6.28
N LYS A 104 7.35 -9.50 -7.38
CA LYS A 104 6.88 -9.05 -8.68
C LYS A 104 5.38 -9.27 -8.80
N THR A 105 4.75 -8.50 -9.69
CA THR A 105 3.36 -8.60 -10.09
C THR A 105 2.89 -10.05 -10.17
N SER A 106 2.03 -10.46 -9.23
CA SER A 106 1.26 -11.70 -9.32
C SER A 106 0.13 -11.53 -10.34
N VAL A 107 0.48 -11.21 -11.59
CA VAL A 107 -0.49 -10.97 -12.66
C VAL A 107 -0.59 -12.20 -13.58
N SER A 108 0.33 -13.16 -13.46
CA SER A 108 0.24 -14.43 -14.18
C SER A 108 0.63 -15.60 -13.28
N LEU A 109 -0.37 -16.39 -12.91
CA LEU A 109 -0.16 -17.71 -12.32
C LEU A 109 0.26 -18.66 -13.44
N ASP A 110 1.52 -19.09 -13.42
CA ASP A 110 1.99 -20.14 -14.33
C ASP A 110 1.25 -21.46 -14.03
N PRO A 111 0.43 -21.98 -14.97
CA PRO A 111 -0.38 -23.17 -14.73
C PRO A 111 0.47 -24.41 -14.38
N ALA A 112 1.70 -24.50 -14.90
CA ALA A 112 2.60 -25.60 -14.60
C ALA A 112 3.09 -25.55 -13.15
N LYS A 113 3.40 -24.36 -12.64
CA LYS A 113 3.81 -24.16 -11.23
C LYS A 113 2.66 -24.47 -10.27
N VAL A 114 1.45 -24.00 -10.60
CA VAL A 114 0.24 -24.32 -9.80
C VAL A 114 0.01 -25.82 -9.76
N LYS A 115 0.10 -26.51 -10.92
CA LYS A 115 -0.06 -27.96 -10.99
C LYS A 115 0.97 -28.70 -10.15
N THR A 116 2.24 -28.31 -10.21
CA THR A 116 3.32 -28.92 -9.42
C THR A 116 3.11 -28.73 -7.91
N TYR A 117 2.71 -27.52 -7.51
CA TYR A 117 2.38 -27.23 -6.11
C TYR A 117 1.22 -28.11 -5.62
N LEU A 118 0.12 -28.16 -6.37
CA LEU A 118 -1.04 -28.99 -6.00
C LEU A 118 -0.70 -30.48 -5.95
N ALA A 119 0.12 -30.98 -6.89
CA ALA A 119 0.60 -32.37 -6.86
C ALA A 119 1.40 -32.66 -5.58
N THR A 120 2.26 -31.72 -5.17
CA THR A 120 3.05 -31.83 -3.93
C THR A 120 2.15 -31.83 -2.71
N VAL A 121 1.11 -30.99 -2.70
CA VAL A 121 0.13 -30.93 -1.60
C VAL A 121 -0.66 -32.23 -1.50
N VAL A 122 -1.08 -32.79 -2.63
CA VAL A 122 -1.79 -34.08 -2.67
C VAL A 122 -0.90 -35.22 -2.18
N GLU A 123 0.36 -35.27 -2.64
CA GLU A 123 1.34 -36.27 -2.22
C GLU A 123 1.60 -36.22 -0.71
N LYS A 124 1.67 -35.01 -0.15
CA LYS A 124 1.94 -34.78 1.27
C LYS A 124 0.68 -34.66 2.13
N TRP A 125 -0.50 -34.94 1.56
CA TRP A 125 -1.77 -34.80 2.28
C TRP A 125 -1.85 -35.85 3.40
N PRO A 126 -1.90 -35.45 4.69
CA PRO A 126 -1.89 -36.41 5.77
C PRO A 126 -3.24 -37.14 5.85
N ALA A 127 -3.22 -38.41 6.26
CA ALA A 127 -4.44 -39.21 6.44
C ALA A 127 -5.33 -38.70 7.60
N SER A 128 -4.74 -37.96 8.54
CA SER A 128 -5.44 -37.27 9.62
C SER A 128 -4.71 -35.99 9.97
N PHE A 129 -5.47 -34.95 10.33
CA PHE A 129 -4.90 -33.73 10.88
C PHE A 129 -4.75 -33.88 12.40
N PRO A 130 -3.73 -33.27 13.01
CA PRO A 130 -3.59 -33.27 14.46
C PRO A 130 -4.84 -32.67 15.11
N ALA A 131 -5.26 -33.26 16.23
CA ALA A 131 -6.30 -32.67 17.06
C ALA A 131 -5.83 -31.28 17.53
N PRO A 132 -6.74 -30.29 17.67
CA PRO A 132 -6.41 -29.03 18.31
C PRO A 132 -5.77 -29.29 19.68
N ASN A 133 -4.82 -28.44 20.09
CA ASN A 133 -4.35 -28.51 21.47
C ASN A 133 -5.56 -28.35 22.40
N PRO A 134 -5.64 -29.15 23.49
CA PRO A 134 -6.65 -28.91 24.51
C PRO A 134 -6.46 -27.49 25.08
N ASP A 135 -7.57 -26.78 25.25
CA ASP A 135 -7.63 -25.43 25.83
C ASP A 135 -6.95 -25.33 27.20
#